data_AF-A0A9E1ZCX9-F1
#
_entry.id   AF-A0A9E1ZCX9-F1
#
_cell.length_a   1.000
_cell.length_b   1.000
_cell.length_c   1.000
_cell.angle_alpha   90.00
_cell.angle_beta   90.00
_cell.angle_gamma   90.00
#
_symmetry.space_group_name_H-M   'P 1'
#
loop_
_entity.id
_entity.type
_entity.pdbx_description
1 polymer ?
#
loop_
_entity_poly.entity_id
_entity_poly.type
_entity_poly.pdbx_seq_one_letter_code
_entity_poly.pdbx_strand_id
1 'polypeptide(L)'
;MKRLFIAFFSVFGLITIAWQFENWRGRTKWETWKAEWEAKGEKFDLASVVPPEVPDDENFANSVLFKPLFDVDSSGKPSDQAALDVAKDRFKLERSPRNTFGWRHGYRRAFTAWEGEFLQLDNPPAKGATPVDTVLVALESYAADMAKLANDVRRPHSRFDVRYEDSFAALLPHLAVQRQAAVVFSLRASARLTKDDIDGALLDTITTILLAESLATEPLIISQLVRSAILQIGVQPFWEGVVDRKWTA
;
A
#
# COMPACT_ATOMS: atom_id res chain seq x y z
N MET A 1 30.99 -7.09 54.90
CA MET A 1 30.47 -5.92 54.16
C MET A 1 31.53 -5.22 53.29
N LYS A 2 32.63 -4.64 53.82
CA LYS A 2 33.65 -3.93 53.01
C LYS A 2 34.22 -4.71 51.79
N ARG A 3 34.57 -5.99 51.94
CA ARG A 3 35.10 -6.82 50.84
C ARG A 3 34.07 -7.10 49.74
N LEU A 4 32.80 -7.25 50.10
CA LEU A 4 31.69 -7.41 49.14
C LEU A 4 31.46 -6.11 48.34
N PHE A 5 31.53 -4.95 48.99
CA PHE A 5 31.44 -3.66 48.31
C PHE A 5 32.58 -3.46 47.31
N ILE A 6 33.83 -3.75 47.70
CA ILE A 6 34.99 -3.63 46.80
C ILE A 6 34.84 -4.56 45.59
N ALA A 7 34.42 -5.81 45.81
CA ALA A 7 34.19 -6.76 44.72
C ALA A 7 33.07 -6.27 43.77
N PHE A 8 31.95 -5.78 44.32
CA PHE A 8 30.84 -5.23 43.52
C PHE A 8 31.28 -4.05 42.65
N PHE A 9 31.95 -3.04 43.24
CA PHE A 9 32.44 -1.89 42.48
C PHE A 9 33.51 -2.27 41.45
N SER A 10 34.33 -3.28 41.73
CA SER A 10 35.32 -3.78 40.77
C SER A 10 34.66 -4.44 39.57
N VAL A 11 33.66 -5.31 39.80
CA VAL A 11 32.89 -5.95 38.72
C VAL A 11 32.13 -4.91 37.91
N PHE A 12 31.48 -3.95 38.58
CA PHE A 12 30.78 -2.87 37.90
C PHE A 12 31.72 -2.00 37.03
N GLY A 13 32.93 -1.71 37.55
CA GLY A 13 33.97 -1.01 36.79
C GLY A 13 34.41 -1.79 35.55
N LEU A 14 34.65 -3.10 35.69
CA LEU A 14 35.01 -3.96 34.56
C LEU A 14 33.91 -4.03 33.49
N ILE A 15 32.64 -4.14 33.89
CA ILE A 15 31.49 -4.12 32.97
C ILE A 15 31.44 -2.78 32.22
N THR A 16 31.65 -1.66 32.93
CA THR A 16 31.62 -0.31 32.32
C THR A 16 32.75 -0.15 31.30
N ILE A 17 33.97 -0.59 31.63
CA ILE A 17 35.13 -0.54 30.73
C ILE A 17 34.88 -1.43 29.50
N ALA A 18 34.36 -2.65 29.70
CA ALA A 18 34.03 -3.55 28.60
C ALA A 18 32.97 -2.93 27.66
N TRP A 19 31.92 -2.33 28.22
CA TRP A 19 30.88 -1.65 27.45
C TRP A 19 31.43 -0.45 26.66
N GLN A 20 32.27 0.38 27.28
CA GLN A 20 32.92 1.50 26.60
C GLN A 20 33.85 1.02 25.47
N PHE A 21 34.62 -0.05 25.70
CA PHE A 21 35.50 -0.64 24.70
C PHE A 21 34.72 -1.20 23.51
N GLU A 22 33.64 -1.95 23.75
CA GLU A 22 32.78 -2.47 22.67
C GLU A 22 32.06 -1.34 21.92
N ASN A 23 31.61 -0.30 22.62
CA ASN A 23 30.99 0.87 21.97
C ASN A 23 32.01 1.62 21.07
N TRP A 24 33.25 1.81 21.55
CA TRP A 24 34.33 2.39 20.75
C TRP A 24 34.67 1.53 19.55
N ARG A 25 34.89 0.23 19.76
CA ARG A 25 35.23 -0.74 18.70
C ARG A 25 34.13 -0.82 17.65
N GLY A 26 32.87 -0.84 18.08
CA GLY A 26 31.69 -0.81 17.22
C GLY A 26 31.64 0.47 16.39
N ARG A 27 31.82 1.63 17.03
CA ARG A 27 31.86 2.92 16.35
C ARG A 27 32.99 3.00 15.32
N THR A 28 34.21 2.59 15.65
CA THR A 28 35.34 2.61 14.70
C THR A 28 35.06 1.72 13.48
N LYS A 29 34.53 0.51 13.69
CA LYS A 29 34.14 -0.38 12.58
C LYS A 29 33.04 0.22 11.72
N TRP A 30 32.02 0.81 12.35
CA TRP A 30 30.93 1.50 11.65
C TRP A 30 31.44 2.66 10.80
N GLU A 31 32.24 3.57 11.36
CA GLU A 31 32.75 4.75 10.62
C GLU A 31 33.69 4.33 9.48
N THR A 32 34.53 3.30 9.69
CA THR A 32 35.41 2.77 8.62
C THR A 32 34.57 2.20 7.48
N TRP A 33 33.60 1.35 7.80
CA TRP A 33 32.67 0.79 6.81
C TRP A 33 31.89 1.88 6.09
N LYS A 34 31.36 2.85 6.84
CA LYS A 34 30.60 3.97 6.28
C LYS A 34 31.45 4.76 5.28
N ALA A 35 32.68 5.12 5.65
CA ALA A 35 33.60 5.84 4.76
C ALA A 35 33.96 5.03 3.50
N GLU A 36 34.15 3.70 3.63
CA GLU A 36 34.39 2.82 2.47
C GLU A 36 33.21 2.80 1.49
N TRP A 37 31.97 2.87 1.97
CA TRP A 37 30.78 2.88 1.12
C TRP A 37 30.44 4.27 0.60
N GLU A 38 30.66 5.32 1.37
CA GLU A 38 30.56 6.70 0.89
C GLU A 38 31.57 6.96 -0.25
N ALA A 39 32.78 6.39 -0.16
CA ALA A 39 33.76 6.42 -1.25
C ALA A 39 33.29 5.68 -2.52
N LYS A 40 32.33 4.76 -2.40
CA LYS A 40 31.67 4.07 -3.52
C LYS A 40 30.43 4.82 -4.03
N GLY A 41 30.07 5.95 -3.42
CA GLY A 41 28.94 6.79 -3.80
C GLY A 41 27.64 6.51 -3.04
N GLU A 42 27.66 5.60 -2.06
CA GLU A 42 26.49 5.41 -1.18
C GLU A 42 26.27 6.65 -0.31
N LYS A 43 25.00 6.90 -0.03
CA LYS A 43 24.57 8.00 0.84
C LYS A 43 23.83 7.44 2.03
N PHE A 44 24.25 7.86 3.22
CA PHE A 44 23.63 7.45 4.49
C PHE A 44 22.82 8.57 5.13
N ASP A 45 22.54 9.64 4.38
CA ASP A 45 21.62 10.70 4.77
C ASP A 45 20.21 10.37 4.26
N LEU A 46 19.22 10.44 5.16
CA LEU A 46 17.82 10.15 4.82
C LEU A 46 17.29 11.10 3.73
N ALA A 47 17.74 12.36 3.72
CA ALA A 47 17.32 13.36 2.74
C ALA A 47 17.64 12.94 1.30
N SER A 48 18.69 12.16 1.07
CA SER A 48 19.05 11.65 -0.26
C SER A 48 18.08 10.63 -0.84
N VAL A 49 17.24 9.99 -0.01
CA VAL A 49 16.27 8.97 -0.44
C VAL A 49 14.83 9.46 -0.41
N VAL A 50 14.55 10.60 0.24
CA VAL A 50 13.21 11.20 0.29
C VAL A 50 12.86 11.77 -1.09
N PRO A 51 11.71 11.40 -1.68
CA PRO A 51 11.28 11.97 -2.95
C PRO A 51 11.13 13.50 -2.89
N PRO A 52 11.51 14.24 -3.95
CA PRO A 52 11.37 15.69 -3.99
C PRO A 52 9.90 16.11 -3.90
N GLU A 53 9.65 17.31 -3.38
CA GLU A 53 8.29 17.88 -3.35
C GLU A 53 7.70 18.02 -4.76
N VAL A 54 6.38 17.92 -4.83
CA VAL A 54 5.61 17.90 -6.07
C VAL A 54 4.48 18.94 -5.96
N PRO A 55 4.19 19.73 -7.02
CA PRO A 55 3.05 20.65 -7.04
C PRO A 55 1.72 19.96 -6.74
N ASP A 56 0.83 20.65 -6.03
CA ASP A 56 -0.37 20.01 -5.48
C ASP A 56 -1.35 19.51 -6.55
N ASP A 57 -1.45 20.23 -7.66
CA ASP A 57 -2.28 19.94 -8.83
C ASP A 57 -1.74 18.77 -9.67
N GLU A 58 -0.43 18.54 -9.61
CA GLU A 58 0.27 17.45 -10.29
C GLU A 58 0.46 16.19 -9.44
N ASN A 59 0.15 16.26 -8.14
CA ASN A 59 0.35 15.15 -7.19
C ASN A 59 -0.93 14.32 -6.99
N PHE A 60 -0.91 13.05 -7.38
CA PHE A 60 -1.96 12.06 -7.09
C PHE A 60 -2.29 11.95 -5.60
N ALA A 61 -1.28 11.98 -4.73
CA ALA A 61 -1.46 11.82 -3.29
C ALA A 61 -2.30 12.93 -2.65
N ASN A 62 -2.40 14.10 -3.32
CA ASN A 62 -3.29 15.20 -2.93
C ASN A 62 -4.76 14.97 -3.31
N SER A 63 -5.14 13.75 -3.72
CA SER A 63 -6.55 13.39 -3.81
C SER A 63 -7.24 13.56 -2.45
N VAL A 64 -8.44 14.15 -2.48
CA VAL A 64 -9.28 14.32 -1.29
C VAL A 64 -9.59 13.01 -0.57
N LEU A 65 -9.47 11.88 -1.27
CA LEU A 65 -9.69 10.55 -0.70
C LEU A 65 -8.61 10.15 0.31
N PHE A 66 -7.38 10.66 0.16
CA PHE A 66 -6.24 10.32 1.01
C PHE A 66 -5.94 11.38 2.06
N LYS A 67 -6.40 12.62 1.88
CA LYS A 67 -6.12 13.74 2.79
C LYS A 67 -6.32 13.40 4.28
N PRO A 68 -7.43 12.76 4.70
CA PRO A 68 -7.62 12.44 6.13
C PRO A 68 -6.60 11.44 6.69
N LEU A 69 -5.93 10.65 5.84
CA LEU A 69 -4.93 9.68 6.28
C LEU A 69 -3.65 10.35 6.84
N PHE A 70 -3.38 11.59 6.42
CA PHE A 70 -2.17 12.35 6.79
C PHE A 70 -2.49 13.62 7.59
N ASP A 71 -3.77 13.89 7.87
CA ASP A 71 -4.22 15.01 8.72
C ASP A 71 -4.07 14.67 10.21
N VAL A 72 -2.82 14.51 10.65
CA VAL A 72 -2.43 14.18 12.02
C VAL A 72 -1.45 15.20 12.57
N ASP A 73 -1.50 15.45 13.88
CA ASP A 73 -0.54 16.32 14.55
C ASP A 73 0.82 15.64 14.77
N SER A 74 1.76 16.35 15.40
CA SER A 74 3.10 15.83 15.68
C SER A 74 3.12 14.61 16.60
N SER A 75 2.06 14.41 17.40
CA SER A 75 1.87 13.25 18.28
C SER A 75 1.18 12.07 17.59
N GLY A 76 0.79 12.23 16.31
CA GLY A 76 0.06 11.23 15.53
C GLY A 76 -1.45 11.21 15.81
N LYS A 77 -1.98 12.23 16.49
CA LYS A 77 -3.41 12.34 16.75
C LYS A 77 -4.10 12.97 15.53
N PRO A 78 -5.16 12.35 14.98
CA PRO A 78 -5.89 12.93 13.85
C PRO A 78 -6.66 14.18 14.25
N SER A 79 -6.72 15.14 13.32
CA SER A 79 -7.58 16.33 13.43
C SER A 79 -9.07 15.94 13.47
N ASP A 80 -9.45 14.93 12.68
CA ASP A 80 -10.79 14.34 12.64
C ASP A 80 -10.70 12.80 12.57
N GLN A 81 -11.05 12.14 13.68
CA GLN A 81 -11.03 10.68 13.78
C GLN A 81 -12.06 10.02 12.86
N ALA A 82 -13.25 10.61 12.70
CA ALA A 82 -14.29 10.02 11.86
C ALA A 82 -13.89 10.09 10.37
N ALA A 83 -13.30 11.19 9.94
CA ALA A 83 -12.77 11.32 8.58
C ALA A 83 -11.62 10.33 8.31
N LEU A 84 -10.73 10.13 9.29
CA LEU A 84 -9.65 9.14 9.20
C LEU A 84 -10.20 7.72 9.05
N ASP A 85 -11.18 7.34 9.88
CA ASP A 85 -11.76 5.99 9.85
C ASP A 85 -12.46 5.72 8.52
N VAL A 86 -13.21 6.71 8.00
CA VAL A 86 -13.80 6.63 6.66
C VAL A 86 -12.73 6.49 5.58
N ALA A 87 -11.62 7.23 5.66
CA ALA A 87 -10.56 7.15 4.66
C ALA A 87 -9.82 5.80 4.67
N LYS A 88 -9.62 5.19 5.86
CA LYS A 88 -9.00 3.86 6.01
C LYS A 88 -9.85 2.75 5.41
N ASP A 89 -11.16 2.83 5.60
CA ASP A 89 -12.10 1.79 5.18
C ASP A 89 -12.75 2.07 3.81
N ARG A 90 -12.36 3.17 3.14
CA ARG A 90 -13.01 3.69 1.93
C ARG A 90 -13.17 2.67 0.79
N PHE A 91 -12.20 1.78 0.62
CA PHE A 91 -12.23 0.70 -0.39
C PHE A 91 -12.25 -0.70 0.23
N LYS A 92 -12.51 -0.79 1.53
CA LYS A 92 -12.48 -2.05 2.26
C LYS A 92 -13.65 -2.92 1.84
N LEU A 93 -13.33 -4.12 1.37
CA LEU A 93 -14.30 -5.20 1.20
C LEU A 93 -14.36 -5.99 2.51
N GLU A 94 -15.49 -5.93 3.21
CA GLU A 94 -15.70 -6.62 4.50
C GLU A 94 -15.55 -8.14 4.38
N ARG A 95 -15.88 -8.68 3.21
CA ARG A 95 -15.70 -10.09 2.88
C ARG A 95 -15.09 -10.27 1.50
N SER A 96 -14.26 -11.30 1.36
CA SER A 96 -13.69 -11.71 0.07
C SER A 96 -13.38 -13.20 0.09
N PRO A 97 -13.50 -13.91 -1.05
CA PRO A 97 -13.23 -15.32 -1.11
C PRO A 97 -11.74 -15.61 -0.92
N ARG A 98 -11.42 -16.81 -0.42
CA ARG A 98 -10.04 -17.28 -0.29
C ARG A 98 -9.40 -17.40 -1.69
N ASN A 99 -8.16 -16.92 -1.81
CA ASN A 99 -7.32 -16.95 -3.01
C ASN A 99 -7.81 -16.08 -4.19
N THR A 100 -7.53 -14.78 -4.10
CA THR A 100 -7.86 -13.76 -5.11
C THR A 100 -6.88 -13.70 -6.29
N PHE A 101 -5.85 -14.56 -6.33
CA PHE A 101 -4.80 -14.59 -7.36
C PHE A 101 -4.92 -15.80 -8.31
N GLY A 102 -6.15 -16.08 -8.76
CA GLY A 102 -6.47 -17.22 -9.61
C GLY A 102 -5.63 -17.32 -10.89
N TRP A 103 -5.24 -16.19 -11.48
CA TRP A 103 -4.45 -16.13 -12.71
C TRP A 103 -3.13 -16.92 -12.64
N ARG A 104 -2.50 -17.02 -11.47
CA ARG A 104 -1.26 -17.80 -11.27
C ARG A 104 -1.44 -19.30 -11.53
N HIS A 105 -2.67 -19.77 -11.46
CA HIS A 105 -3.06 -21.15 -11.71
C HIS A 105 -3.93 -21.27 -12.98
N GLY A 106 -4.04 -20.20 -13.78
CA GLY A 106 -4.92 -20.17 -14.95
C GLY A 106 -6.41 -20.14 -14.62
N TYR A 107 -6.79 -19.68 -13.42
CA TYR A 107 -8.18 -19.59 -13.00
C TYR A 107 -8.76 -18.19 -13.21
N ARG A 108 -9.96 -18.16 -13.81
CA ARG A 108 -10.80 -16.97 -13.90
C ARG A 108 -11.35 -16.56 -12.55
N ARG A 109 -11.86 -15.33 -12.46
CA ARG A 109 -12.60 -14.82 -11.32
C ARG A 109 -13.80 -15.72 -11.03
N ALA A 110 -13.82 -16.30 -9.83
CA ALA A 110 -14.93 -17.12 -9.37
C ALA A 110 -16.07 -16.24 -8.83
N PHE A 111 -16.92 -15.70 -9.73
CA PHE A 111 -18.02 -14.81 -9.32
C PHE A 111 -19.04 -15.45 -8.39
N THR A 112 -19.27 -16.76 -8.50
CA THR A 112 -20.12 -17.50 -7.54
C THR A 112 -19.57 -17.46 -6.11
N ALA A 113 -18.24 -17.51 -5.94
CA ALA A 113 -17.63 -17.40 -4.63
C ALA A 113 -17.73 -15.96 -4.08
N TRP A 114 -17.53 -14.96 -4.94
CA TRP A 114 -17.72 -13.55 -4.58
C TRP A 114 -19.17 -13.23 -4.19
N GLU A 115 -20.15 -13.68 -4.98
CA GLU A 115 -21.57 -13.56 -4.64
C GLU A 115 -21.87 -14.20 -3.27
N GLY A 116 -21.36 -15.41 -3.03
CA GLY A 116 -21.54 -16.11 -1.76
C GLY A 116 -20.98 -15.37 -0.55
N GLU A 117 -19.88 -14.61 -0.72
CA GLU A 117 -19.33 -13.77 0.35
C GLU A 117 -20.14 -12.49 0.56
N PHE A 118 -20.55 -11.81 -0.52
CA PHE A 118 -21.33 -10.56 -0.41
C PHE A 118 -22.73 -10.78 0.14
N LEU A 119 -23.38 -11.91 -0.16
CA LEU A 119 -24.69 -12.25 0.40
C LEU A 119 -24.64 -12.62 1.90
N GLN A 120 -23.44 -12.76 2.49
CA GLN A 120 -23.24 -13.00 3.92
C GLN A 120 -22.87 -11.74 4.72
N LEU A 121 -22.88 -10.57 4.07
CA LEU A 121 -22.70 -9.30 4.77
C LEU A 121 -23.93 -8.99 5.65
N ASP A 122 -23.74 -8.18 6.69
CA ASP A 122 -24.84 -7.75 7.57
C ASP A 122 -25.92 -6.98 6.79
N ASN A 123 -25.49 -6.22 5.78
CA ASN A 123 -26.36 -5.56 4.80
C ASN A 123 -25.97 -6.03 3.38
N PRO A 124 -26.51 -7.17 2.91
CA PRO A 124 -26.13 -7.74 1.63
C PRO A 124 -26.65 -6.90 0.45
N PRO A 125 -25.94 -6.89 -0.70
CA PRO A 125 -26.44 -6.24 -1.91
C PRO A 125 -27.69 -6.94 -2.44
N ALA A 126 -28.47 -6.23 -3.27
CA ALA A 126 -29.55 -6.87 -4.01
C ALA A 126 -28.99 -7.98 -4.91
N LYS A 127 -29.55 -9.18 -4.81
CA LYS A 127 -29.14 -10.32 -5.63
C LYS A 127 -29.53 -10.07 -7.09
N GLY A 128 -28.55 -10.09 -7.98
CA GLY A 128 -28.75 -9.94 -9.41
C GLY A 128 -29.19 -11.24 -10.09
N ALA A 129 -29.44 -11.17 -11.41
CA ALA A 129 -29.84 -12.34 -12.20
C ALA A 129 -28.72 -13.38 -12.34
N THR A 130 -27.46 -12.93 -12.32
CA THR A 130 -26.26 -13.78 -12.32
C THR A 130 -25.32 -13.37 -11.18
N PRO A 131 -24.36 -14.22 -10.77
CA PRO A 131 -23.38 -13.86 -9.75
C PRO A 131 -22.57 -12.60 -10.08
N VAL A 132 -22.32 -12.35 -11.37
CA VAL A 132 -21.64 -11.14 -11.85
C VAL A 132 -22.50 -9.89 -11.61
N ASP A 133 -23.82 -9.99 -11.81
CA ASP A 133 -24.74 -8.88 -11.53
C ASP A 133 -24.74 -8.54 -10.05
N THR A 134 -24.80 -9.54 -9.16
CA THR A 134 -24.72 -9.32 -7.71
C THR A 134 -23.41 -8.64 -7.32
N VAL A 135 -22.29 -9.04 -7.92
CA VAL A 135 -20.98 -8.41 -7.69
C VAL A 135 -20.97 -6.96 -8.18
N LEU A 136 -21.49 -6.67 -9.37
CA LEU A 136 -21.54 -5.30 -9.88
C LEU A 136 -22.39 -4.39 -8.98
N VAL A 137 -23.56 -4.87 -8.54
CA VAL A 137 -24.42 -4.16 -7.57
C VAL A 137 -23.68 -3.90 -6.25
N ALA A 138 -22.95 -4.91 -5.73
CA ALA A 138 -22.15 -4.74 -4.52
C ALA A 138 -21.09 -3.65 -4.63
N LEU A 139 -20.56 -3.43 -5.84
CA LEU A 139 -19.52 -2.44 -6.11
C LEU A 139 -20.07 -1.02 -6.37
N GLU A 140 -21.39 -0.85 -6.50
CA GLU A 140 -22.01 0.47 -6.71
C GLU A 140 -21.76 1.42 -5.53
N SER A 141 -21.64 0.90 -4.31
CA SER A 141 -21.31 1.69 -3.12
C SER A 141 -19.96 2.41 -3.23
N TYR A 142 -19.03 1.88 -4.03
CA TYR A 142 -17.71 2.48 -4.27
C TYR A 142 -17.65 3.35 -5.53
N ALA A 143 -18.74 3.43 -6.32
CA ALA A 143 -18.69 3.97 -7.67
C ALA A 143 -18.18 5.43 -7.73
N ALA A 144 -18.62 6.28 -6.81
CA ALA A 144 -18.19 7.68 -6.73
C ALA A 144 -16.69 7.81 -6.43
N ASP A 145 -16.21 7.07 -5.43
CA ASP A 145 -14.79 7.10 -5.02
C ASP A 145 -13.89 6.46 -6.08
N MET A 146 -14.34 5.40 -6.75
CA MET A 146 -13.64 4.82 -7.90
C MET A 146 -13.57 5.82 -9.06
N ALA A 147 -14.66 6.50 -9.41
CA ALA A 147 -14.65 7.50 -10.48
C ALA A 147 -13.67 8.64 -10.17
N LYS A 148 -13.67 9.12 -8.91
CA LYS A 148 -12.73 10.14 -8.44
C LYS A 148 -11.29 9.66 -8.53
N LEU A 149 -11.00 8.45 -8.03
CA LEU A 149 -9.65 7.90 -8.02
C LEU A 149 -9.13 7.62 -9.42
N ALA A 150 -9.96 7.10 -10.33
CA ALA A 150 -9.60 6.85 -11.73
C ALA A 150 -9.26 8.14 -12.49
N ASN A 151 -9.82 9.28 -12.07
CA ASN A 151 -9.43 10.58 -12.59
C ASN A 151 -8.12 11.09 -11.94
N ASP A 152 -8.01 11.03 -10.62
CA ASP A 152 -6.87 11.58 -9.89
C ASP A 152 -5.57 10.82 -10.15
N VAL A 153 -5.63 9.50 -10.40
CA VAL A 153 -4.46 8.66 -10.68
C VAL A 153 -3.74 9.02 -11.99
N ARG A 154 -4.35 9.86 -12.83
CA ARG A 154 -3.76 10.35 -14.09
C ARG A 154 -2.79 11.50 -13.89
N ARG A 155 -2.69 12.05 -12.67
CA ARG A 155 -1.71 13.08 -12.33
C ARG A 155 -0.29 12.53 -12.50
N PRO A 156 0.66 13.32 -13.01
CA PRO A 156 1.98 12.82 -13.46
C PRO A 156 2.88 12.37 -12.32
N HIS A 157 2.61 12.80 -11.09
CA HIS A 157 3.46 12.56 -9.93
C HIS A 157 2.66 12.04 -8.75
N SER A 158 3.35 11.38 -7.82
CA SER A 158 2.77 10.84 -6.59
C SER A 158 3.78 10.92 -5.46
N ARG A 159 3.45 11.69 -4.43
CA ARG A 159 4.23 11.81 -3.19
C ARG A 159 3.28 11.97 -2.03
N PHE A 160 3.13 10.91 -1.25
CA PHE A 160 2.38 10.94 0.01
C PHE A 160 3.18 11.67 1.10
N ASP A 161 2.47 12.30 2.03
CA ASP A 161 3.05 13.09 3.11
C ASP A 161 3.55 12.20 4.27
N VAL A 162 4.46 11.29 3.94
CA VAL A 162 5.09 10.39 4.89
C VAL A 162 6.16 11.16 5.68
N ARG A 163 6.08 11.10 7.01
CA ARG A 163 7.10 11.61 7.93
C ARG A 163 8.31 10.69 7.97
N TYR A 164 9.18 10.80 6.97
CA TYR A 164 10.36 9.93 6.83
C TYR A 164 11.32 10.04 8.02
N GLU A 165 11.32 11.18 8.72
CA GLU A 165 12.14 11.44 9.92
C GLU A 165 11.82 10.48 11.07
N ASP A 166 10.60 9.93 11.08
CA ASP A 166 10.18 8.93 12.07
C ASP A 166 10.79 7.54 11.75
N SER A 167 11.54 7.40 10.64
CA SER A 167 12.29 6.21 10.26
C SER A 167 11.42 4.94 10.29
N PHE A 168 11.80 3.91 11.06
CA PHE A 168 11.03 2.67 11.19
C PHE A 168 9.64 2.86 11.82
N ALA A 169 9.36 4.00 12.46
CA ALA A 169 8.05 4.34 13.03
C ALA A 169 7.17 5.16 12.07
N ALA A 170 7.65 5.51 10.88
CA ALA A 170 6.87 6.25 9.89
C ALA A 170 5.58 5.49 9.53
N LEU A 171 4.45 6.20 9.61
CA LEU A 171 3.13 5.63 9.30
C LEU A 171 2.89 5.64 7.79
N LEU A 172 2.35 4.53 7.28
CA LEU A 172 2.10 4.31 5.85
C LEU A 172 0.62 3.93 5.59
N PRO A 173 -0.34 4.76 6.02
CA PRO A 173 -1.76 4.41 6.01
C PRO A 173 -2.32 4.24 4.59
N HIS A 174 -1.74 4.93 3.61
CA HIS A 174 -2.15 4.90 2.21
C HIS A 174 -1.92 3.54 1.53
N LEU A 175 -0.95 2.75 1.99
CA LEU A 175 -0.61 1.47 1.35
C LEU A 175 -1.77 0.47 1.39
N ALA A 176 -2.44 0.36 2.54
CA ALA A 176 -3.60 -0.51 2.70
C ALA A 176 -4.77 -0.04 1.82
N VAL A 177 -5.03 1.27 1.81
CA VAL A 177 -6.13 1.88 1.03
C VAL A 177 -5.91 1.71 -0.47
N GLN A 178 -4.70 1.96 -0.98
CA GLN A 178 -4.37 1.75 -2.40
C GLN A 178 -4.48 0.28 -2.81
N ARG A 179 -4.00 -0.64 -1.97
CA ARG A 179 -4.16 -2.08 -2.23
C ARG A 179 -5.64 -2.48 -2.27
N GLN A 180 -6.45 -1.97 -1.36
CA GLN A 180 -7.90 -2.25 -1.35
C GLN A 180 -8.59 -1.68 -2.59
N ALA A 181 -8.29 -0.44 -2.97
CA ALA A 181 -8.78 0.16 -4.21
C ALA A 181 -8.44 -0.72 -5.43
N ALA A 182 -7.21 -1.19 -5.54
CA ALA A 182 -6.79 -2.11 -6.59
C ALA A 182 -7.62 -3.40 -6.65
N VAL A 183 -8.00 -3.97 -5.50
CA VAL A 183 -8.89 -5.16 -5.47
C VAL A 183 -10.27 -4.82 -6.02
N VAL A 184 -10.85 -3.69 -5.63
CA VAL A 184 -12.17 -3.23 -6.09
C VAL A 184 -12.15 -2.98 -7.61
N PHE A 185 -11.14 -2.27 -8.13
CA PHE A 185 -10.97 -2.06 -9.57
C PHE A 185 -10.77 -3.37 -10.33
N SER A 186 -9.90 -4.26 -9.86
CA SER A 186 -9.64 -5.55 -10.50
C SER A 186 -10.89 -6.45 -10.53
N LEU A 187 -11.67 -6.46 -9.45
CA LEU A 187 -12.94 -7.19 -9.40
C LEU A 187 -13.95 -6.64 -10.41
N ARG A 188 -14.10 -5.31 -10.48
CA ARG A 188 -15.00 -4.66 -11.43
C ARG A 188 -14.55 -4.87 -12.88
N ALA A 189 -13.25 -4.80 -13.15
CA ALA A 189 -12.69 -5.08 -14.47
C ALA A 189 -13.05 -6.49 -14.96
N SER A 190 -12.85 -7.49 -14.11
CA SER A 190 -13.20 -8.89 -14.41
C SER A 190 -14.71 -9.05 -14.67
N ALA A 191 -15.54 -8.36 -13.87
CA ALA A 191 -17.00 -8.41 -14.00
C ALA A 191 -17.47 -7.76 -15.31
N ARG A 192 -16.90 -6.61 -15.66
CA ARG A 192 -17.14 -5.89 -16.92
C ARG A 192 -16.73 -6.71 -18.15
N LEU A 193 -15.59 -7.41 -18.11
CA LEU A 193 -15.20 -8.36 -19.16
C LEU A 193 -16.28 -9.43 -19.39
N THR A 194 -16.85 -9.96 -18.30
CA THR A 194 -17.90 -10.99 -18.39
C THR A 194 -19.23 -10.43 -18.94
N LYS A 195 -19.41 -9.11 -18.87
CA LYS A 195 -20.58 -8.39 -19.41
C LYS A 195 -20.32 -7.73 -20.77
N ASP A 196 -19.19 -8.05 -21.41
CA ASP A 196 -18.76 -7.45 -22.68
C ASP A 196 -18.58 -5.92 -22.64
N ASP A 197 -18.43 -5.32 -21.45
CA ASP A 197 -18.02 -3.93 -21.27
C ASP A 197 -16.48 -3.84 -21.32
N ILE A 198 -15.95 -3.92 -22.54
CA ILE A 198 -14.50 -4.03 -22.78
C ILE A 198 -13.78 -2.73 -22.43
N ASP A 199 -14.36 -1.58 -22.81
CA ASP A 199 -13.76 -0.26 -22.55
C ASP A 199 -13.71 0.02 -21.04
N GLY A 200 -14.80 -0.27 -20.32
CA GLY A 200 -14.84 -0.11 -18.86
C GLY A 200 -13.88 -1.06 -18.15
N ALA A 201 -13.73 -2.31 -18.64
CA ALA A 201 -12.79 -3.27 -18.10
C ALA A 201 -11.33 -2.86 -18.33
N LEU A 202 -11.01 -2.36 -19.52
CA LEU A 202 -9.67 -1.88 -19.85
C LEU A 202 -9.32 -0.66 -18.98
N LEU A 203 -10.24 0.29 -18.83
CA LEU A 203 -10.06 1.44 -17.96
C LEU A 203 -9.73 1.03 -16.53
N ASP A 204 -10.52 0.12 -15.94
CA ASP A 204 -10.28 -0.35 -14.56
C ASP A 204 -8.96 -1.12 -14.42
N THR A 205 -8.58 -1.89 -15.45
CA THR A 205 -7.31 -2.63 -15.49
C THR A 205 -6.13 -1.65 -15.52
N ILE A 206 -6.18 -0.64 -16.39
CA ILE A 206 -5.16 0.42 -16.47
C ILE A 206 -5.11 1.21 -15.16
N THR A 207 -6.26 1.58 -14.58
CA THR A 207 -6.29 2.26 -13.28
C THR A 207 -5.59 1.44 -12.20
N THR A 208 -5.77 0.11 -12.17
CA THR A 208 -5.05 -0.76 -11.22
C THR A 208 -3.53 -0.72 -11.42
N ILE A 209 -3.05 -0.65 -12.67
CA ILE A 209 -1.63 -0.51 -12.99
C ILE A 209 -1.12 0.86 -12.56
N LEU A 210 -1.85 1.94 -12.85
CA LEU A 210 -1.47 3.30 -12.46
C LEU A 210 -1.43 3.47 -10.93
N LEU A 211 -2.30 2.77 -10.19
CA LEU A 211 -2.24 2.70 -8.71
C LEU A 211 -1.01 1.96 -8.18
N ALA A 212 -0.39 1.08 -8.98
CA ALA A 212 0.91 0.53 -8.61
C ALA A 212 2.03 1.52 -8.93
N GLU A 213 1.97 2.18 -10.09
CA GLU A 213 2.98 3.14 -10.51
C GLU A 213 3.03 4.41 -9.65
N SER A 214 1.92 4.79 -9.00
CA SER A 214 1.91 5.85 -7.98
C SER A 214 2.82 5.58 -6.78
N LEU A 215 3.25 4.33 -6.57
CA LEU A 215 4.19 3.94 -5.52
C LEU A 215 5.64 3.78 -6.03
N ALA A 216 5.90 3.98 -7.34
CA ALA A 216 7.19 3.66 -7.95
C ALA A 216 8.36 4.48 -7.37
N THR A 217 8.09 5.71 -6.92
CA THR A 217 9.09 6.62 -6.36
C THR A 217 9.23 6.50 -4.84
N GLU A 218 8.38 5.72 -4.16
CA GLU A 218 8.50 5.57 -2.70
C GLU A 218 9.72 4.72 -2.32
N PRO A 219 10.62 5.23 -1.46
CA PRO A 219 11.90 4.59 -1.18
C PRO A 219 11.80 3.38 -0.24
N LEU A 220 10.62 3.12 0.34
CA LEU A 220 10.44 2.12 1.37
C LEU A 220 10.17 0.73 0.76
N ILE A 221 10.88 -0.28 1.25
CA ILE A 221 10.72 -1.67 0.79
C ILE A 221 9.27 -2.13 0.94
N ILE A 222 8.60 -1.79 2.04
CA ILE A 222 7.19 -2.15 2.24
C ILE A 222 6.27 -1.52 1.19
N SER A 223 6.54 -0.28 0.76
CA SER A 223 5.82 0.36 -0.35
C SER A 223 6.02 -0.41 -1.65
N GLN A 224 7.25 -0.87 -1.93
CA GLN A 224 7.53 -1.68 -3.12
C GLN A 224 6.90 -3.08 -3.06
N LEU A 225 6.79 -3.70 -1.87
CA LEU A 225 6.05 -4.96 -1.69
C LEU A 225 4.56 -4.77 -1.98
N VAL A 226 3.97 -3.68 -1.50
CA VAL A 226 2.57 -3.35 -1.78
C VAL A 226 2.36 -3.01 -3.26
N ARG A 227 3.28 -2.26 -3.88
CA ARG A 227 3.29 -2.03 -5.34
C ARG A 227 3.28 -3.34 -6.12
N SER A 228 4.15 -4.30 -5.77
CA SER A 228 4.15 -5.63 -6.40
C SER A 228 2.82 -6.36 -6.20
N ALA A 229 2.21 -6.27 -5.01
CA ALA A 229 0.90 -6.87 -4.75
C ALA A 229 -0.20 -6.25 -5.63
N ILE A 230 -0.21 -4.91 -5.80
CA ILE A 230 -1.16 -4.21 -6.67
C ILE A 230 -0.99 -4.64 -8.13
N LEU A 231 0.24 -4.74 -8.62
CA LEU A 231 0.49 -5.27 -9.97
C LEU A 231 -0.06 -6.68 -10.13
N GLN A 232 0.16 -7.58 -9.15
CA GLN A 232 -0.40 -8.93 -9.20
C GLN A 232 -1.93 -8.96 -9.18
N ILE A 233 -2.57 -7.98 -8.53
CA ILE A 233 -4.03 -7.82 -8.55
C ILE A 233 -4.50 -7.38 -9.95
N GLY A 234 -3.80 -6.44 -10.58
CA GLY A 234 -4.08 -5.95 -11.93
C GLY A 234 -3.83 -6.98 -13.04
N VAL A 235 -2.92 -7.92 -12.82
CA VAL A 235 -2.65 -9.01 -13.78
C VAL A 235 -3.88 -9.90 -14.00
N GLN A 236 -4.78 -10.05 -13.01
CA GLN A 236 -5.96 -10.91 -13.18
C GLN A 236 -6.84 -10.47 -14.38
N PRO A 237 -7.47 -9.29 -14.37
CA PRO A 237 -8.34 -8.89 -15.47
C PRO A 237 -7.55 -8.74 -16.78
N PHE A 238 -6.29 -8.33 -16.72
CA PHE A 238 -5.41 -8.32 -17.90
C PHE A 238 -5.30 -9.72 -18.51
N TRP A 239 -4.95 -10.73 -17.71
CA TRP A 239 -4.83 -12.12 -18.17
C TRP A 239 -6.16 -12.66 -18.72
N GLU A 240 -7.28 -12.38 -18.05
CA GLU A 240 -8.61 -12.79 -18.51
C GLU A 240 -8.93 -12.23 -19.90
N GLY A 241 -8.73 -10.93 -20.10
CA GLY A 241 -8.99 -10.31 -21.41
C GLY A 241 -8.01 -10.76 -22.50
N VAL A 242 -6.77 -11.15 -22.16
CA VAL A 242 -5.85 -11.79 -23.13
C VAL A 242 -6.39 -13.15 -23.56
N VAL A 243 -6.76 -14.00 -22.59
CA VAL A 243 -7.28 -15.35 -22.86
C VAL A 243 -8.58 -15.28 -23.66
N ASP A 244 -9.45 -14.31 -23.36
CA ASP A 244 -10.70 -14.09 -24.07
C ASP A 244 -10.58 -13.35 -25.41
N ARG A 245 -9.35 -12.94 -25.78
CA ARG A 245 -9.08 -12.13 -26.97
C ARG A 245 -9.91 -10.85 -27.02
N LYS A 246 -10.11 -10.23 -25.85
CA LYS A 246 -10.87 -8.98 -25.68
C LYS A 246 -10.00 -7.74 -25.84
N TRP A 247 -8.70 -7.86 -25.62
CA TRP A 247 -7.77 -6.76 -25.85
C TRP A 247 -7.37 -6.68 -27.33
N THR A 248 -7.57 -5.50 -27.92
CA THR A 248 -7.05 -5.19 -29.25
C THR A 248 -5.59 -4.77 -29.12
N ALA A 249 -4.71 -5.48 -29.83
CA ALA A 249 -3.29 -5.14 -29.97
C ALA A 249 -3.09 -3.95 -30.91
#